data_AF-A0A523BMF3-F1
#
_entry.id   AF-A0A523BMF3-F1
#
_cell.length_a   1.000
_cell.length_b   1.000
_cell.length_c   1.000
_cell.angle_alpha   90.00
_cell.angle_beta   90.00
_cell.angle_gamma   90.00
#
_symmetry.space_group_name_H-M   'P 1'
#
loop_
_entity.id
_entity.type
_entity.pdbx_description
1 polymer ?
#
loop_
_entity_poly.entity_id
_entity_poly.type
_entity_poly.pdbx_seq_one_letter_code
_entity_poly.pdbx_strand_id
1 'polypeptide(L)' 'GKKPSQVALKWLLMASEKVIVIPGAKSPEQVEENAGASDWIMSLEDWMRLEEESSKIRITRVLW' A
#
# COMPACT_ATOMS: atom_id res chain seq x y z
N GLY A 1 -12.10 8.57 6.56
CA GLY A 1 -10.86 7.78 6.70
C GLY A 1 -10.32 7.43 5.33
N LYS A 2 -9.09 6.90 5.24
CA LYS A 2 -8.48 6.45 3.98
C LYS A 2 -8.97 5.04 3.63
N LYS A 3 -9.04 4.73 2.33
CA LYS A 3 -9.48 3.40 1.89
C LYS A 3 -8.36 2.35 2.08
N PRO A 4 -8.68 1.06 2.27
CA PRO A 4 -7.67 0.02 2.45
C PRO A 4 -6.62 -0.02 1.32
N SER A 5 -7.05 0.18 0.07
CA SER A 5 -6.19 0.32 -1.12
C SER A 5 -5.17 1.46 -0.94
N GLN A 6 -5.64 2.64 -0.54
CA GLN A 6 -4.80 3.80 -0.28
C GLN A 6 -3.82 3.58 0.86
N VAL A 7 -4.25 2.93 1.94
CA VAL A 7 -3.39 2.60 3.09
C VAL A 7 -2.27 1.65 2.66
N ALA A 8 -2.61 0.59 1.92
CA ALA A 8 -1.62 -0.36 1.40
C ALA A 8 -0.61 0.29 0.45
N LEU A 9 -1.08 1.13 -0.48
CA LEU A 9 -0.20 1.85 -1.39
C LEU A 9 0.67 2.87 -0.65
N LYS A 10 0.13 3.58 0.34
CA LYS A 10 0.91 4.53 1.14
C LYS A 10 1.99 3.84 1.97
N TRP A 11 1.69 2.67 2.52
CA TRP A 11 2.68 1.85 3.24
C TRP A 11 3.88 1.51 2.35
N LEU A 12 3.65 1.06 1.11
CA LEU A 12 4.72 0.80 0.14
C LEU A 12 5.49 2.06 -0.26
N LEU A 13 4.78 3.15 -0.57
CA LEU A 13 5.39 4.43 -0.97
C LEU A 13 6.30 5.03 0.10
N MET A 14 6.05 4.74 1.38
CA MET A 14 6.88 5.22 2.49
C MET A 14 8.07 4.31 2.82
N ALA A 15 8.14 3.10 2.26
CA ALA A 15 9.20 2.14 2.59
C ALA A 15 10.58 2.59 2.09
N SER A 16 10.65 3.30 0.96
CA SER A 16 11.88 3.87 0.42
C SER A 16 11.56 4.83 -0.74
N GLU A 17 12.37 5.87 -0.92
CA GLU A 17 12.31 6.76 -2.10
C GLU A 17 12.55 6.02 -3.43
N LYS A 18 13.12 4.81 -3.40
CA LYS A 18 13.36 3.98 -4.57
C LYS A 18 12.19 3.07 -4.94
N VAL A 19 11.14 3.02 -4.12
CA VAL A 19 9.95 2.20 -4.37
C VAL A 19 8.96 2.97 -5.22
N ILE A 20 8.57 2.37 -6.35
CA ILE A 20 7.54 2.88 -7.24
C ILE A 20 6.39 1.87 -7.26
N VAL A 21 5.19 2.28 -6.85
CA VAL A 21 3.99 1.43 -6.89
C VAL A 21 3.37 1.46 -8.29
N ILE A 22 2.93 0.31 -8.78
CA ILE A 22 2.27 0.16 -10.11
C ILE A 22 0.91 -0.50 -9.92
N PRO A 23 -0.07 0.18 -9.28
CA PRO A 23 -1.36 -0.42 -9.01
C PRO A 23 -2.16 -0.58 -10.30
N GLY A 24 -2.71 -1.78 -10.51
CA GLY A 24 -3.70 -2.01 -11.56
C GLY A 24 -5.06 -1.40 -11.20
N ALA A 25 -5.77 -0.89 -12.21
CA ALA A 25 -7.13 -0.39 -12.09
C ALA A 25 -7.96 -0.88 -13.29
N LYS A 26 -9.25 -1.18 -13.06
CA LYS A 26 -10.21 -1.60 -14.09
C LYS A 26 -11.31 -0.56 -14.34
N SER A 27 -11.34 0.52 -13.57
CA SER A 27 -12.28 1.63 -13.75
C SER A 27 -11.63 2.98 -13.38
N PRO A 28 -12.17 4.11 -13.86
CA PRO A 28 -11.69 5.44 -13.49
C PRO A 28 -11.73 5.69 -11.99
N GLU A 29 -12.75 5.23 -11.28
CA GLU A 29 -12.90 5.41 -9.83
C GLU A 29 -11.77 4.70 -9.06
N GLN A 30 -11.30 3.55 -9.55
CA GLN A 30 -10.15 2.87 -8.97
C GLN A 30 -8.84 3.63 -9.22
N VAL A 31 -8.72 4.33 -10.35
CA VAL A 31 -7.57 5.20 -10.61
C VAL A 31 -7.54 6.34 -9.61
N GLU A 32 -8.67 7.05 -9.43
CA GLU A 32 -8.79 8.14 -8.45
C GLU A 32 -8.53 7.66 -7.02
N GLU A 33 -9.10 6.51 -6.66
CA GLU A 33 -8.89 5.88 -5.36
C GLU A 33 -7.41 5.57 -5.12
N ASN A 34 -6.74 4.90 -6.06
CA ASN A 34 -5.32 4.54 -5.93
C ASN A 34 -4.42 5.79 -5.88
N ALA A 35 -4.70 6.79 -6.72
CA ALA A 35 -3.94 8.05 -6.77
C ALA A 35 -4.01 8.81 -5.45
N GLY A 36 -5.16 8.80 -4.77
CA GLY A 36 -5.34 9.44 -3.47
C GLY A 36 -4.47 8.85 -2.33
N ALA A 37 -3.72 7.78 -2.56
CA ALA A 37 -2.68 7.31 -1.66
C ALA A 37 -1.52 8.31 -1.53
N SER A 38 -1.23 9.10 -2.57
CA SER A 38 -0.11 10.04 -2.59
C SER A 38 -0.37 11.33 -1.81
N ASP A 39 -1.63 11.67 -1.56
CA ASP A 39 -2.05 13.00 -1.06
C ASP A 39 -1.95 13.17 0.47
N TRP A 40 -1.33 12.23 1.18
CA TRP A 40 -1.25 12.26 2.63
C TRP A 40 -0.05 11.50 3.14
N ILE A 41 0.31 11.71 4.41
CA ILE A 41 1.38 10.99 5.11
C ILE A 41 0.77 10.09 6.19
N MET A 42 1.20 8.83 6.24
CA MET A 42 0.86 7.91 7.32
C MET A 42 1.73 8.24 8.54
N SER A 43 1.16 8.11 9.73
CA SER A 43 1.96 8.24 10.95
C SER A 43 3.04 7.15 10.98
N LEU A 44 4.20 7.45 11.56
CA LEU A 44 5.26 6.44 11.70
C LEU A 44 4.79 5.26 12.57
N GLU A 45 3.97 5.51 13.58
CA GLU A 45 3.37 4.48 14.44
C GLU A 45 2.49 3.50 13.64
N ASP A 46 1.56 4.02 12.83
CA ASP A 46 0.71 3.18 11.99
C ASP A 46 1.53 2.41 10.95
N TRP A 47 2.54 3.07 10.37
CA TRP A 47 3.42 2.45 9.40
C TRP A 47 4.22 1.28 10.01
N MET A 48 4.80 1.49 11.20
CA MET A 48 5.52 0.45 11.94
C MET A 48 4.60 -0.71 12.33
N ARG A 49 3.37 -0.42 12.73
CA ARG A 49 2.38 -1.45 13.06
C ARG A 49 2.03 -2.31 11.84
N LEU A 50 1.86 -1.70 10.67
CA LEU A 50 1.62 -2.43 9.42
C LEU A 50 2.83 -3.27 9.02
N GLU A 51 4.04 -2.73 9.16
CA GLU A 51 5.29 -3.45 8.89
C GLU A 51 5.43 -4.69 9.79
N GLU A 52 5.20 -4.53 11.10
CA GLU A 52 5.29 -5.62 12.07
C GLU A 52 4.29 -6.74 11.75
N GLU A 53 3.02 -6.39 11.50
CA GLU A 53 1.99 -7.39 11.18
C GLU A 53 2.22 -8.06 9.81
N SER A 54 2.66 -7.29 8.82
CA SER A 54 3.05 -7.78 7.49
C SER A 54 4.15 -8.85 7.59
N SER A 55 5.17 -8.61 8.42
CA SER A 55 6.32 -9.53 8.59
C SER A 55 5.93 -10.92 9.12
N LYS A 56 4.76 -11.04 9.76
CA LYS A 56 4.24 -12.30 10.32
C LYS A 56 3.58 -13.18 9.24
N ILE A 57 3.30 -12.63 8.06
CA ILE A 57 2.60 -13.33 6.98
C ILE A 57 3.62 -13.97 6.03
N ARG A 58 3.58 -15.30 5.90
CA ARG A 58 4.33 -16.03 4.89
C ARG A 58 3.49 -16.24 3.63
N ILE A 59 3.81 -15.51 2.56
CA ILE A 59 3.17 -15.68 1.25
C ILE A 59 3.97 -16.72 0.45
N THR A 60 3.34 -17.86 0.13
CA THR A 60 3.88 -18.87 -0.80
C THR A 60 3.10 -18.85 -2.10
N ARG A 61 3.79 -19.04 -3.24
CA ARG A 61 3.15 -19.26 -4.53
C ARG A 61 3.24 -20.74 -4.88
N VAL A 62 2.12 -21.35 -5.26
CA VAL A 62 2.12 -22.69 -5.84
C VAL A 62 2.33 -22.52 -7.34
N LEU A 63 3.40 -23.11 -7.86
CA LEU A 63 3.61 -23.29 -9.28
C LEU A 63 3.06 -24.68 -9.61
N TRP A 64 1.93 -24.73 -10.28
CA TRP A 64 1.44 -25.94 -10.94
C TRP A 64 2.13 -26.09 -12.30
#